data_AF-A0A2C9LY57-F1
#
_entry.id   AF-A0A2C9LY57-F1
#
_cell.length_a   1.000
_cell.length_b   1.000
_cell.length_c   1.000
_cell.angle_alpha   90.00
_cell.angle_beta   90.00
_cell.angle_gamma   90.00
#
_symmetry.space_group_name_H-M   'P 1'
#
loop_
_entity.id
_entity.type
_entity.pdbx_description
1 polymer ?
#
loop_
_entity_poly.entity_id
_entity_poly.type
_entity_poly.pdbx_seq_one_letter_code
_entity_poly.pdbx_strand_id
1 'polypeptide(L)'
;MRSSYWREGVADASVNDYDEQLNCGGFEYMWGPGKGQCGACGDRVFGIKENEYPGKYSNAPAQRAYRSGKEINVTVYTSGNLLGYFFFRICPFRDGPNLLDLDTCFTSRSPLVINETGSTRYYPGSLKGFHDLHLIIPANLSCQHCILQWNYITGK
;
A
#
# COMPACT_ATOMS: atom_id res chain seq x y z
N MET A 1 -4.05 5.69 -3.11
CA MET A 1 -4.30 4.29 -2.71
C MET A 1 -5.55 3.80 -3.44
N ARG A 2 -5.67 2.52 -3.82
CA ARG A 2 -6.73 2.02 -4.73
C ARG A 2 -8.14 2.36 -4.25
N SER A 3 -8.44 2.08 -2.98
CA SER A 3 -9.74 2.43 -2.37
C SER A 3 -9.98 3.94 -2.21
N SER A 4 -8.97 4.80 -2.38
CA SER A 4 -9.10 6.26 -2.22
C SER A 4 -9.09 7.02 -3.54
N TYR A 5 -9.01 6.34 -4.70
CA TYR A 5 -8.96 7.02 -6.01
C TYR A 5 -10.17 7.90 -6.29
N TRP A 6 -11.33 7.57 -5.72
CA TRP A 6 -12.54 8.39 -5.82
C TRP A 6 -12.38 9.76 -5.14
N ARG A 7 -11.58 9.86 -4.06
CA ARG A 7 -11.28 11.13 -3.38
C ARG A 7 -10.41 12.05 -4.25
N GLU A 8 -9.60 11.46 -5.12
CA GLU A 8 -8.71 12.16 -6.04
C GLU A 8 -9.39 12.50 -7.38
N GLY A 9 -10.68 12.19 -7.54
CA GLY A 9 -11.43 12.46 -8.78
C GLY A 9 -11.01 11.59 -9.97
N VAL A 10 -10.42 10.42 -9.74
CA VAL A 10 -10.08 9.47 -10.81
C VAL A 10 -11.37 8.98 -11.46
N ALA A 11 -11.47 9.12 -12.78
CA ALA A 11 -12.62 8.67 -13.56
C ALA A 11 -12.91 7.18 -13.32
N ASP A 12 -14.19 6.85 -13.20
CA ASP A 12 -14.71 5.49 -12.99
C ASP A 12 -14.21 4.78 -11.72
N ALA A 13 -13.54 5.49 -10.81
CA ALA A 13 -13.15 4.93 -9.52
C ALA A 13 -14.39 4.68 -8.66
N SER A 14 -14.55 3.43 -8.22
CA SER A 14 -15.59 3.08 -7.26
C SER A 14 -15.38 3.78 -5.92
N VAL A 15 -16.46 4.31 -5.35
CA VAL A 15 -16.46 4.90 -4.01
C VAL A 15 -16.26 3.81 -2.95
N ASN A 16 -15.37 4.09 -2.01
CA ASN A 16 -15.21 3.36 -0.76
C ASN A 16 -15.11 4.38 0.39
N ASP A 17 -16.21 4.60 1.11
CA ASP A 17 -16.24 5.51 2.26
C ASP A 17 -15.39 5.02 3.45
N TYR A 18 -15.02 3.74 3.44
CA TYR A 18 -14.19 3.07 4.44
C TYR A 18 -12.77 2.80 3.92
N ASP A 19 -12.27 3.63 3.01
CA ASP A 19 -10.95 3.49 2.39
C ASP A 19 -9.78 3.57 3.39
N GLU A 20 -10.00 4.12 4.58
CA GLU A 20 -9.06 4.11 5.71
C GLU A 20 -9.06 2.81 6.52
N GLN A 21 -9.99 1.87 6.26
CA GLN A 21 -10.20 0.67 7.08
C GLN A 21 -9.66 -0.62 6.44
N LEU A 22 -8.68 -0.53 5.53
CA LEU A 22 -7.99 -1.70 4.98
C LEU A 22 -6.97 -2.29 5.96
N ASN A 23 -7.48 -2.80 7.08
CA ASN A 23 -6.74 -3.31 8.23
C ASN A 23 -6.70 -4.85 8.26
N CYS A 24 -6.54 -5.49 7.09
CA CYS A 24 -6.48 -6.94 6.93
C CYS A 24 -7.77 -7.66 7.39
N GLY A 25 -8.89 -6.92 7.44
CA GLY A 25 -10.18 -7.41 7.94
C GLY A 25 -10.37 -7.33 9.46
N GLY A 26 -9.48 -6.64 10.17
CA GLY A 26 -9.53 -6.41 11.61
C GLY A 26 -8.60 -7.32 12.41
N PHE A 27 -8.23 -6.88 13.61
CA PHE A 27 -7.28 -7.58 14.49
C PHE A 27 -7.67 -9.03 14.78
N GLU A 28 -8.93 -9.26 15.17
CA GLU A 28 -9.44 -10.60 15.51
C GLU A 28 -9.40 -11.54 14.31
N TYR A 29 -9.80 -11.05 13.13
CA TYR A 29 -9.75 -11.83 11.91
C TYR A 29 -8.29 -12.17 11.54
N MET A 30 -7.42 -11.17 11.54
CA MET A 30 -6.02 -11.33 11.11
C MET A 30 -5.31 -12.38 11.96
N TRP A 31 -5.44 -12.32 13.29
CA TRP A 31 -4.74 -13.25 14.18
C TRP A 31 -5.46 -14.60 14.37
N GLY A 32 -6.78 -14.67 14.21
CA GLY A 32 -7.55 -15.90 14.33
C GLY A 32 -7.64 -16.68 13.01
N PRO A 33 -8.67 -16.43 12.19
CA PRO A 33 -8.84 -17.03 10.87
C PRO A 33 -7.64 -16.82 9.94
N GLY A 34 -7.14 -15.58 9.85
CA GLY A 34 -6.10 -15.17 8.90
C GLY A 34 -4.68 -15.64 9.24
N LYS A 35 -4.47 -16.28 10.40
CA LYS A 35 -3.16 -16.83 10.82
C LYS A 35 -2.00 -15.83 10.77
N GLY A 36 -2.27 -14.57 11.08
CA GLY A 36 -1.31 -13.47 11.05
C GLY A 36 -1.02 -12.94 9.64
N GLN A 37 -1.74 -13.38 8.62
CA GLN A 37 -1.57 -12.96 7.23
C GLN A 37 -2.56 -11.86 6.84
N CYS A 38 -2.19 -11.10 5.83
CA CYS A 38 -2.96 -10.00 5.26
C CYS A 38 -2.89 -10.10 3.74
N GLY A 39 -3.92 -9.67 3.02
CA GLY A 39 -3.83 -9.51 1.57
C GLY A 39 -2.86 -8.39 1.19
N ALA A 40 -2.23 -8.51 0.04
CA ALA A 40 -1.25 -7.55 -0.49
C ALA A 40 -1.74 -6.10 -0.47
N CYS A 41 -3.04 -5.88 -0.68
CA CYS A 41 -3.63 -4.55 -0.71
C CYS A 41 -4.49 -4.21 0.52
N GLY A 42 -4.32 -4.92 1.64
CA GLY A 42 -4.98 -4.62 2.93
C GLY A 42 -6.33 -5.30 3.14
N ASP A 43 -6.81 -6.08 2.15
CA ASP A 43 -7.97 -6.95 2.31
C ASP A 43 -7.67 -8.16 3.22
N ARG A 44 -8.70 -8.92 3.55
CA ARG A 44 -8.57 -10.22 4.21
C ARG A 44 -7.73 -11.17 3.37
N VAL A 45 -6.96 -12.04 4.04
CA VAL A 45 -6.16 -13.05 3.32
C VAL A 45 -7.05 -14.08 2.60
N PHE A 46 -8.20 -14.44 3.19
CA PHE A 46 -9.19 -15.33 2.58
C PHE A 46 -10.46 -14.59 2.18
N GLY A 47 -11.06 -15.01 1.05
CA GLY A 47 -12.27 -14.42 0.48
C GLY A 47 -11.96 -13.50 -0.69
N ILE A 48 -12.93 -12.66 -1.03
CA ILE A 48 -12.79 -11.67 -2.11
C ILE A 48 -11.85 -10.57 -1.64
N LYS A 49 -10.80 -10.30 -2.43
CA LYS A 49 -9.85 -9.20 -2.23
C LYS A 49 -10.26 -8.05 -3.13
N GLU A 50 -11.02 -7.10 -2.60
CA GLU A 50 -11.62 -6.03 -3.41
C GLU A 50 -10.58 -5.03 -3.95
N ASN A 51 -9.41 -4.95 -3.32
CA ASN A 51 -8.32 -4.06 -3.73
C ASN A 51 -7.27 -4.75 -4.60
N GLU A 52 -7.42 -6.03 -4.90
CA GLU A 52 -6.56 -6.81 -5.80
C GLU A 52 -7.37 -7.26 -7.00
N TYR A 53 -6.76 -7.39 -8.18
CA TYR A 53 -7.46 -7.86 -9.37
C TYR A 53 -8.07 -9.26 -9.15
N PRO A 54 -9.34 -9.52 -9.54
CA PRO A 54 -10.26 -8.65 -10.29
C PRO A 54 -11.24 -7.82 -9.42
N GLY A 55 -10.93 -7.60 -8.14
CA GLY A 55 -11.74 -6.89 -7.17
C GLY A 55 -12.14 -5.47 -7.58
N LYS A 56 -13.23 -4.97 -6.98
CA LYS A 56 -13.92 -3.73 -7.34
C LYS A 56 -13.02 -2.50 -7.43
N TYR A 57 -12.01 -2.38 -6.57
CA TYR A 57 -11.11 -1.22 -6.48
C TYR A 57 -9.81 -1.37 -7.27
N SER A 58 -9.60 -2.51 -7.94
CA SER A 58 -8.33 -2.83 -8.62
C SER A 58 -8.17 -2.25 -10.04
N ASN A 59 -9.27 -1.78 -10.65
CA ASN A 59 -9.34 -1.54 -12.10
C ASN A 59 -8.84 -0.18 -12.60
N ALA A 60 -8.49 0.75 -11.70
CA ALA A 60 -8.05 2.07 -12.13
C ALA A 60 -6.66 2.03 -12.80
N PRO A 61 -6.41 2.87 -13.83
CA PRO A 61 -5.13 2.91 -14.53
C PRO A 61 -3.99 3.39 -13.63
N ALA A 62 -2.74 3.27 -14.11
CA ALA A 62 -1.60 3.87 -13.42
C ALA A 62 -1.77 5.38 -13.32
N GLN A 63 -1.68 5.89 -12.09
CA GLN A 63 -2.01 7.29 -11.79
C GLN A 63 -0.84 8.24 -12.01
N ARG A 64 0.40 7.74 -11.89
CA ARG A 64 1.62 8.56 -11.87
C ARG A 64 2.76 7.81 -12.53
N ALA A 65 3.66 8.56 -13.17
CA ALA A 65 4.88 8.05 -13.78
C ALA A 65 6.11 8.68 -13.11
N TYR A 66 7.11 7.86 -12.82
CA TYR A 66 8.33 8.28 -12.12
C TYR A 66 9.57 7.75 -12.83
N ARG A 67 10.70 8.43 -12.63
CA ARG A 67 12.00 7.97 -13.15
C ARG A 67 12.67 7.06 -12.11
N SER A 68 13.27 5.96 -12.56
CA SER A 68 14.07 5.07 -11.71
C SER A 68 15.22 5.85 -11.04
N GLY A 69 15.57 5.47 -9.81
CA GLY A 69 16.64 6.12 -9.06
C GLY A 69 16.30 7.53 -8.55
N LYS A 70 15.05 7.97 -8.67
CA LYS A 70 14.58 9.27 -8.16
C LYS A 70 13.69 9.10 -6.94
N GLU A 71 13.59 10.19 -6.20
CA GLU A 71 12.63 10.32 -5.11
C GLU A 71 11.21 10.49 -5.66
N ILE A 72 10.25 9.92 -4.94
CA ILE A 72 8.82 10.10 -5.17
C ILE A 72 8.16 10.64 -3.91
N ASN A 73 7.20 11.54 -4.08
CA ASN A 73 6.44 12.10 -2.97
C ASN A 73 5.26 11.17 -2.68
N VAL A 74 5.10 10.80 -1.41
CA VAL A 74 3.94 10.07 -0.92
C VAL A 74 3.34 10.81 0.26
N THR A 75 2.02 10.91 0.26
CA THR A 75 1.27 11.48 1.38
C THR A 75 0.44 10.36 1.98
N VAL A 76 0.62 10.12 3.27
CA VAL A 76 -0.19 9.18 4.05
C VAL A 76 -1.10 9.97 4.96
N TYR A 77 -2.41 9.70 4.92
CA TYR A 77 -3.36 10.24 5.88
C TYR A 77 -3.69 9.18 6.93
N THR A 78 -3.63 9.55 8.21
CA THR A 78 -4.07 8.71 9.33
C THR A 78 -5.07 9.47 10.19
N SER A 79 -6.31 8.98 10.27
CA SER A 79 -7.36 9.55 11.13
C SER A 79 -7.10 9.33 12.62
N GLY A 80 -6.56 8.16 12.97
CA GLY A 80 -6.07 7.82 14.30
C GLY A 80 -4.56 7.60 14.31
N ASN A 81 -3.94 7.80 15.47
CA ASN A 81 -2.56 7.41 15.69
C ASN A 81 -2.56 6.15 16.55
N LEU A 82 -2.05 5.06 15.99
CA LEU A 82 -1.95 3.75 16.65
C LEU A 82 -0.49 3.41 16.97
N LEU A 83 0.38 4.42 17.10
CA LEU A 83 1.83 4.32 17.26
C LEU A 83 2.47 3.44 16.17
N GLY A 84 3.65 2.88 16.39
CA GLY A 84 4.28 1.96 15.43
C GLY A 84 4.96 2.69 14.25
N TYR A 85 4.93 2.09 13.06
CA TYR A 85 5.67 2.60 11.91
C TYR A 85 5.03 2.29 10.54
N PHE A 86 5.30 3.16 9.57
CA PHE A 86 5.05 2.94 8.16
C PHE A 86 6.28 2.35 7.48
N PHE A 87 6.05 1.52 6.48
CA PHE A 87 7.06 1.17 5.49
C PHE A 87 6.41 0.95 4.12
N PHE A 88 7.23 1.00 3.07
CA PHE A 88 6.75 0.94 1.70
C PHE A 88 7.50 -0.12 0.90
N ARG A 89 6.82 -0.79 -0.02
CA ARG A 89 7.43 -1.72 -0.97
C ARG A 89 6.87 -1.44 -2.37
N ILE A 90 7.63 -1.80 -3.39
CA ILE A 90 7.18 -1.67 -4.78
C ILE A 90 7.32 -3.01 -5.51
N CYS A 91 6.22 -3.44 -6.11
CA CYS A 91 6.20 -4.56 -7.05
C CYS A 91 6.30 -3.99 -8.47
N PRO A 92 7.27 -4.42 -9.31
CA PRO A 92 7.44 -3.92 -10.67
C PRO A 92 6.47 -4.55 -11.69
N PHE A 93 5.38 -5.12 -11.21
CA PHE A 93 4.33 -5.70 -12.04
C PHE A 93 2.97 -5.30 -11.49
N ARG A 94 1.99 -5.32 -12.38
CA ARG A 94 0.57 -5.23 -12.08
C ARG A 94 0.06 -6.60 -11.58
N ASP A 95 -1.08 -6.62 -10.92
CA ASP A 95 -1.92 -7.80 -10.69
C ASP A 95 -2.89 -8.09 -11.84
N GLY A 96 -3.16 -9.36 -12.09
CA GLY A 96 -3.92 -9.79 -13.25
C GLY A 96 -4.09 -11.31 -13.31
N PRO A 97 -4.93 -11.82 -14.23
CA PRO A 97 -5.31 -13.23 -14.26
C PRO A 97 -4.15 -14.18 -14.56
N ASN A 98 -3.07 -13.66 -15.17
CA ASN A 98 -1.86 -14.41 -15.55
C ASN A 98 -0.59 -13.81 -14.94
N LEU A 99 -0.71 -13.00 -13.90
CA LEU A 99 0.42 -12.31 -13.27
C LEU A 99 0.78 -12.99 -11.94
N LEU A 100 2.05 -12.81 -11.54
CA LEU A 100 2.55 -13.33 -10.26
C LEU A 100 1.65 -12.84 -9.12
N ASP A 101 1.39 -13.71 -8.15
CA ASP A 101 0.74 -13.35 -6.90
C ASP A 101 1.45 -12.15 -6.25
N LEU A 102 0.67 -11.10 -5.91
CA LEU A 102 1.19 -9.88 -5.33
C LEU A 102 1.85 -10.13 -3.97
N ASP A 103 1.32 -11.06 -3.18
CA ASP A 103 1.90 -11.40 -1.88
C ASP A 103 3.33 -11.92 -2.06
N THR A 104 3.53 -12.84 -3.01
CA THR A 104 4.85 -13.34 -3.43
C THR A 104 5.74 -12.21 -3.97
N CYS A 105 5.18 -11.30 -4.78
CA CYS A 105 5.95 -10.17 -5.28
C CYS A 105 6.46 -9.30 -4.13
N PHE A 106 5.59 -8.87 -3.21
CA PHE A 106 5.98 -7.96 -2.13
C PHE A 106 6.89 -8.61 -1.09
N THR A 107 6.68 -9.89 -0.76
CA THR A 107 7.55 -10.61 0.18
C THR A 107 8.98 -10.78 -0.33
N SER A 108 9.18 -10.83 -1.65
CA SER A 108 10.52 -10.83 -2.27
C SER A 108 11.18 -9.44 -2.35
N ARG A 109 10.50 -8.36 -1.94
CA ARG A 109 10.99 -6.97 -2.09
C ARG A 109 11.44 -6.39 -0.76
N SER A 110 12.63 -5.80 -0.79
CA SER A 110 13.11 -4.95 0.30
C SER A 110 12.24 -3.69 0.41
N PRO A 111 11.95 -3.23 1.64
CA PRO A 111 11.32 -1.93 1.83
C PRO A 111 12.13 -0.78 1.21
N LEU A 112 11.42 0.24 0.73
CA LEU A 112 12.01 1.45 0.17
C LEU A 112 12.61 2.33 1.27
N VAL A 113 13.69 3.03 0.94
CA VAL A 113 14.31 4.02 1.83
C VAL A 113 13.47 5.30 1.80
N ILE A 114 13.26 5.86 2.99
CA ILE A 114 12.56 7.11 3.25
C ILE A 114 13.64 8.18 3.46
N ASN A 115 13.65 9.21 2.61
CA ASN A 115 14.74 10.17 2.52
C ASN A 115 14.95 10.94 3.83
N GLU A 116 13.86 11.32 4.48
CA GLU A 116 13.85 12.12 5.71
C GLU A 116 14.58 11.43 6.86
N THR A 117 14.55 10.10 6.90
CA THR A 117 15.12 9.32 8.00
C THR A 117 16.35 8.52 7.58
N GLY A 118 16.62 8.38 6.28
CA GLY A 118 17.59 7.41 5.74
C GLY A 118 17.25 5.95 6.07
N SER A 119 16.05 5.69 6.60
CA SER A 119 15.60 4.39 7.08
C SER A 119 14.50 3.85 6.18
N THR A 120 14.20 2.57 6.32
CA THR A 120 13.04 1.94 5.65
C THR A 120 11.76 2.04 6.47
N ARG A 121 11.84 2.62 7.66
CA ARG A 121 10.71 2.79 8.58
C ARG A 121 10.55 4.26 8.94
N TYR A 122 9.30 4.72 8.89
CA TYR A 122 8.91 6.03 9.39
C TYR A 122 8.02 5.86 10.61
N TYR A 123 8.38 6.50 11.71
CA TYR A 123 7.62 6.44 12.96
C TYR A 123 6.84 7.74 13.10
N PRO A 124 5.49 7.73 12.93
CA PRO A 124 4.69 8.95 13.05
C PRO A 124 4.65 9.51 14.49
N GLY A 125 5.17 8.79 15.48
CA GLY A 125 5.14 9.23 16.88
C GLY A 125 3.70 9.38 17.36
N SER A 126 3.33 10.55 17.86
CA SER A 126 1.96 10.93 18.23
C SER A 126 1.23 11.77 17.16
N LEU A 127 1.85 12.00 16.00
CA LEU A 127 1.28 12.82 14.92
C LEU A 127 0.08 12.13 14.25
N LYS A 128 -0.96 12.91 13.96
CA LYS A 128 -2.17 12.51 13.22
C LYS A 128 -2.32 13.38 11.97
N GLY A 129 -3.18 12.96 11.05
CA GLY A 129 -3.43 13.69 9.81
C GLY A 129 -2.47 13.28 8.70
N PHE A 130 -1.97 14.26 7.95
CA PHE A 130 -1.13 14.04 6.78
C PHE A 130 0.35 13.90 7.16
N HIS A 131 1.00 12.90 6.56
CA HIS A 131 2.44 12.64 6.65
C HIS A 131 3.00 12.64 5.23
N ASP A 132 3.74 13.69 4.89
CA ASP A 132 4.42 13.81 3.60
C ASP A 132 5.83 13.21 3.71
N LEU A 133 6.12 12.24 2.85
CA LEU A 133 7.36 11.46 2.85
C LEU A 133 7.94 11.36 1.44
N HIS A 134 9.27 11.25 1.34
CA HIS A 134 9.98 11.06 0.09
C HIS A 134 10.59 9.65 0.04
N LEU A 135 10.13 8.82 -0.89
CA LEU A 135 10.64 7.45 -1.07
C LEU A 135 11.67 7.40 -2.20
N ILE A 136 12.77 6.71 -1.98
CA ILE A 136 13.81 6.51 -3.00
C ILE A 136 13.46 5.27 -3.84
N ILE A 137 13.21 5.45 -5.13
CA ILE A 137 12.98 4.33 -6.07
C ILE A 137 14.33 3.70 -6.43
N PRO A 138 14.48 2.35 -6.36
CA PRO A 138 15.72 1.69 -6.73
C PRO A 138 16.11 2.00 -8.19
N ALA A 139 17.40 2.27 -8.43
CA ALA A 139 17.89 2.67 -9.75
C ALA A 139 17.69 1.58 -10.83
N ASN A 140 17.66 0.31 -10.41
CA ASN A 140 17.45 -0.85 -11.28
C ASN A 140 15.97 -1.26 -11.43
N LEU A 141 15.03 -0.52 -10.84
CA LEU A 141 13.61 -0.82 -10.92
C LEU A 141 12.96 -0.01 -12.05
N SER A 142 12.48 -0.69 -13.08
CA SER A 142 11.69 -0.12 -14.18
C SER A 142 10.48 -1.01 -14.46
N CYS A 143 9.32 -0.39 -14.66
CA CYS A 143 8.05 -1.08 -14.87
C CYS A 143 7.03 -0.14 -15.52
N GLN A 144 6.18 -0.69 -16.39
CA GLN A 144 5.09 0.08 -17.02
C GLN A 144 3.90 0.25 -16.06
N HIS A 145 3.57 -0.81 -15.32
CA HIS A 145 2.54 -0.80 -14.30
C HIS A 145 3.12 -1.42 -13.03
N CYS A 146 3.40 -0.58 -12.04
CA CYS A 146 3.97 -0.98 -10.76
C CYS A 146 2.95 -0.71 -9.65
N ILE A 147 3.02 -1.48 -8.58
CA ILE A 147 2.16 -1.29 -7.41
C ILE A 147 3.03 -0.91 -6.23
N LEU A 148 2.75 0.25 -5.65
CA LEU A 148 3.33 0.70 -4.39
C LEU A 148 2.43 0.22 -3.24
N GLN A 149 2.99 -0.59 -2.35
CA GLN A 149 2.35 -1.04 -1.13
C GLN A 149 2.80 -0.16 0.02
N TRP A 150 1.84 0.47 0.69
CA TRP A 150 2.03 1.08 1.99
C TRP A 150 1.60 0.10 3.07
N ASN A 151 2.42 -0.07 4.10
CA ASN A 151 2.09 -0.87 5.27
C ASN A 151 2.16 0.02 6.51
N TYR A 152 1.18 -0.13 7.39
CA TYR A 152 1.20 0.45 8.73
C TYR A 152 1.20 -0.67 9.78
N ILE A 153 2.35 -0.86 10.44
CA ILE A 153 2.46 -1.77 11.59
C ILE A 153 2.21 -0.94 12.84
N THR A 154 1.05 -1.12 13.46
CA THR A 154 0.65 -0.39 14.67
C THR A 154 1.44 -0.84 15.88
N GLY A 155 1.53 0.03 16.89
CA GLY A 155 2.05 -0.31 18.21
C GLY A 155 1.14 -1.28 18.97
N LYS A 156 1.68 -1.82 20.07
CA LYS A 156 0.90 -2.53 21.09
C LYS A 156 0.15 -1.55 21.97
#